data_AF-A0A0N7J7U5-F1
#
_entry.id   AF-A0A0N7J7U5-F1
#
_cell.length_a   1.000
_cell.length_b   1.000
_cell.length_c   1.000
_cell.angle_alpha   90.00
_cell.angle_beta   90.00
_cell.angle_gamma   90.00
#
_symmetry.space_group_name_H-M   'P 1'
#
loop_
_entity.id
_entity.type
_entity.pdbx_description
1 polymer ?
#
loop_
_entity_poly.entity_id
_entity_poly.type
_entity_poly.pdbx_seq_one_letter_code
_entity_poly.pdbx_strand_id
1 'polypeptide(L)'
;MSGEKDRIRLTGFSKKGQVAGQDCAITVFFLQKRMEDAEGNITAKRVGTMVVKYDKDSDGWVNGATYEVLYGDITKHPSYDHETMGLRERDYTRNSKGESVLIKETGWAEANENPTHMILQFSSSHGGAFIGSPGNTLWVDNVKLVY
;
A
#
# COMPACT_ATOMS: atom_id res chain seq x y z
N MET A 1 10.91 7.47 14.14
CA MET A 1 9.61 6.84 14.45
C MET A 1 9.28 7.19 15.89
N SER A 2 8.03 7.04 16.32
CA SER A 2 7.59 7.47 17.66
C SER A 2 8.30 6.74 18.81
N GLY A 3 8.94 5.59 18.54
CA GLY A 3 9.62 4.78 19.55
C GLY A 3 8.68 3.93 20.41
N GLU A 4 7.37 4.06 20.22
CA GLU A 4 6.36 3.29 20.96
C GLU A 4 6.43 1.81 20.63
N LYS A 5 6.38 0.96 21.67
CA LYS A 5 6.44 -0.51 21.52
C LYS A 5 5.23 -1.06 20.76
N ASP A 6 4.05 -0.52 21.03
CA ASP A 6 2.77 -0.98 20.49
C ASP A 6 2.00 0.18 19.85
N ARG A 7 1.16 -0.14 18.88
CA ARG A 7 0.25 0.79 18.21
C ARG A 7 -1.01 1.00 19.03
N ILE A 8 -1.71 2.10 18.74
CA ILE A 8 -3.02 2.38 19.32
C ILE A 8 -4.11 2.32 18.25
N ARG A 9 -5.32 1.91 18.64
CA ARG A 9 -6.52 1.99 17.80
C ARG A 9 -7.48 3.05 18.35
N LEU A 10 -7.81 4.05 17.54
CA LEU A 10 -8.68 5.17 17.93
C LEU A 10 -9.67 5.52 16.83
N THR A 11 -10.88 4.95 16.88
CA THR A 11 -11.95 5.18 15.89
C THR A 11 -12.84 6.38 16.21
N GLY A 12 -12.69 6.99 17.39
CA GLY A 12 -13.58 8.05 17.89
C GLY A 12 -14.92 7.57 18.46
N PHE A 13 -15.33 6.33 18.18
CA PHE A 13 -16.61 5.75 18.63
C PHE A 13 -16.45 4.64 19.69
N SER A 14 -15.22 4.25 19.99
CA SER A 14 -14.90 3.23 21.00
C SER A 14 -13.79 3.69 21.92
N LYS A 15 -13.62 2.98 23.05
CA LYS A 15 -12.45 3.15 23.92
C LYS A 15 -11.16 2.95 23.11
N LYS A 16 -10.09 3.61 23.56
CA LYS A 16 -8.73 3.42 23.04
C LYS A 16 -8.36 1.94 23.12
N GLY A 17 -8.02 1.36 21.97
CA GLY A 17 -7.48 0.00 21.88
C GLY A 17 -5.95 0.03 21.78
N GLN A 18 -5.33 -1.10 22.10
CA GLN A 18 -3.91 -1.37 21.88
C GLN A 18 -3.78 -2.46 20.82
N VAL A 19 -2.80 -2.30 19.93
CA VAL A 19 -2.47 -3.24 18.86
C VAL A 19 -1.00 -3.56 18.99
N ALA A 20 -0.68 -4.84 19.18
CA ALA A 20 0.69 -5.27 19.44
C ALA A 20 1.64 -4.92 18.28
N GLY A 21 2.88 -4.56 18.61
CA GLY A 21 3.94 -4.32 17.64
C GLY A 21 4.09 -2.86 17.23
N GLN A 22 5.33 -2.47 17.01
CA GLN A 22 5.75 -1.10 16.74
C GLN A 22 5.25 -0.61 15.38
N ASP A 23 4.90 0.67 15.32
CA ASP A 23 4.51 1.31 14.07
C ASP A 23 5.72 1.66 13.20
N CYS A 24 5.51 1.71 11.89
CA CYS A 24 6.52 2.09 10.92
C CYS A 24 5.84 2.84 9.78
N ALA A 25 6.60 3.70 9.11
CA ALA A 25 6.12 4.29 7.87
C ALA A 25 6.14 3.24 6.75
N ILE A 26 5.29 3.41 5.74
CA ILE A 26 5.17 2.48 4.63
C ILE A 26 4.97 3.24 3.31
N THR A 27 5.63 2.75 2.27
CA THR A 27 5.31 3.09 0.87
C THR A 27 4.73 1.85 0.22
N VAL A 28 3.61 2.02 -0.47
CA VAL A 28 2.97 0.98 -1.26
C VAL A 28 2.85 1.47 -2.68
N PHE A 29 3.28 0.63 -3.61
CA PHE A 29 3.17 0.87 -5.04
C PHE A 29 2.68 -0.40 -5.74
N PHE A 30 1.53 -0.30 -6.39
CA PHE A 30 0.95 -1.39 -7.16
C PHE A 30 0.63 -0.96 -8.58
N LEU A 31 0.95 -1.86 -9.51
CA LEU A 31 0.50 -1.80 -10.89
C LEU A 31 -0.64 -2.80 -11.07
N GLN A 32 -1.71 -2.36 -11.71
CA GLN A 32 -2.93 -3.14 -11.86
C GLN A 32 -3.40 -3.17 -13.31
N LYS A 33 -3.93 -4.32 -13.74
CA LYS A 33 -4.75 -4.46 -14.93
C LYS A 33 -6.21 -4.49 -14.50
N ARG A 34 -6.88 -3.35 -14.62
CA ARG A 34 -8.29 -3.20 -14.23
C ARG A 34 -9.25 -3.48 -15.37
N MET A 35 -10.43 -3.98 -15.01
CA MET A 35 -11.61 -4.12 -15.87
C MET A 35 -12.83 -3.57 -15.11
N GLU A 36 -13.71 -2.88 -15.83
CA GLU A 36 -15.01 -2.46 -15.35
C GLU A 36 -16.08 -3.25 -16.11
N ASP A 37 -17.04 -3.85 -15.40
CA ASP A 37 -18.17 -4.53 -16.02
C ASP A 37 -19.31 -3.57 -16.40
N ALA A 38 -20.39 -4.08 -16.99
CA ALA A 38 -21.52 -3.25 -17.42
C ALA A 38 -22.27 -2.59 -16.24
N GLU A 39 -22.24 -3.25 -15.08
CA GLU A 39 -22.82 -2.79 -13.84
C GLU A 39 -21.98 -1.67 -13.20
N GLY A 40 -20.70 -1.55 -13.56
CA GLY A 40 -19.77 -0.54 -13.06
C GLY A 40 -18.92 -1.05 -11.89
N ASN A 41 -18.86 -2.36 -11.66
CA ASN A 41 -17.96 -2.97 -10.69
C ASN A 41 -16.54 -3.06 -11.27
N ILE A 42 -15.55 -2.84 -10.42
CA ILE A 42 -14.14 -2.83 -10.84
C ILE A 42 -13.42 -4.05 -10.28
N THR A 43 -12.85 -4.84 -11.18
CA THR A 43 -11.91 -5.92 -10.82
C THR A 43 -10.51 -5.57 -11.31
N ALA A 44 -9.50 -6.17 -10.67
CA ALA A 44 -8.11 -5.95 -11.01
C ALA A 44 -7.31 -7.25 -10.92
N LYS A 45 -6.36 -7.43 -11.84
CA LYS A 45 -5.22 -8.32 -11.62
C LYS A 45 -4.00 -7.50 -11.22
N ARG A 46 -3.26 -7.95 -10.19
CA ARG A 46 -2.00 -7.32 -9.78
C ARG A 46 -0.90 -7.65 -10.79
N VAL A 47 -0.32 -6.62 -11.40
CA VAL A 47 0.76 -6.73 -12.39
C VAL A 47 2.12 -6.57 -11.75
N GLY A 48 2.25 -5.59 -10.84
CA GLY A 48 3.52 -5.26 -10.22
C GLY A 48 3.33 -4.81 -8.77
N THR A 49 4.29 -5.16 -7.92
CA THR A 49 4.26 -4.93 -6.48
C THR A 49 5.58 -4.38 -5.99
N MET A 50 5.54 -3.24 -5.31
CA MET A 50 6.62 -2.71 -4.49
C MET A 50 6.04 -2.21 -3.17
N VAL A 51 6.57 -2.71 -2.06
CA VAL A 51 6.21 -2.25 -0.72
C VAL A 51 7.48 -2.09 0.09
N VAL A 52 7.61 -0.97 0.77
CA VAL A 52 8.76 -0.65 1.62
C VAL A 52 8.23 -0.23 2.98
N LYS A 53 8.72 -0.90 4.04
CA LYS A 53 8.53 -0.48 5.42
C LYS A 53 9.77 0.25 5.89
N TYR A 54 9.59 1.40 6.52
CA TYR A 54 10.65 2.19 7.14
C TYR A 54 10.52 2.05 8.65
N ASP A 55 11.24 1.08 9.21
CA ASP A 55 11.24 0.75 10.64
C ASP A 55 12.35 1.44 11.43
N LYS A 56 13.19 2.23 10.74
CA LYS A 56 14.31 2.97 11.29
C LYS A 56 14.31 4.41 10.82
N ASP A 57 14.85 5.26 11.66
CA ASP A 57 15.11 6.65 11.31
C ASP A 57 16.35 6.78 10.43
N SER A 58 16.29 7.74 9.50
CA SER A 58 17.44 8.17 8.71
C SER A 58 18.09 9.38 9.36
N ASP A 59 19.41 9.47 9.22
CA ASP A 59 20.15 10.69 9.57
C ASP A 59 20.07 11.67 8.39
N GLY A 60 18.93 12.37 8.29
CA GLY A 60 18.63 13.31 7.21
C GLY A 60 18.03 12.65 5.95
N TRP A 61 18.19 13.34 4.81
CA TRP A 61 17.61 12.93 3.53
C TRP A 61 18.34 11.72 2.91
N VAL A 62 17.59 10.68 2.55
CA VAL A 62 18.08 9.56 1.75
C VAL A 62 17.87 9.89 0.27
N ASN A 63 18.86 10.52 -0.36
CA ASN A 63 18.78 10.92 -1.77
C ASN A 63 18.83 9.70 -2.71
N GLY A 64 17.98 9.70 -3.73
CA GLY A 64 17.98 8.65 -4.76
C GLY A 64 17.50 7.28 -4.28
N ALA A 65 16.74 7.24 -3.17
CA ALA A 65 16.09 6.01 -2.69
C ALA A 65 15.29 5.37 -3.83
N THR A 66 15.73 4.18 -4.26
CA THR A 66 15.19 3.47 -5.42
C THR A 66 14.75 2.08 -4.98
N TYR A 67 13.54 1.71 -5.38
CA TYR A 67 12.92 0.44 -4.99
C TYR A 67 12.45 -0.30 -6.24
N GLU A 68 12.79 -1.58 -6.30
CA GLU A 68 12.41 -2.45 -7.40
C GLU A 68 10.92 -2.80 -7.34
N VAL A 69 10.27 -2.78 -8.51
CA VAL A 69 8.92 -3.30 -8.69
C VAL A 69 9.03 -4.75 -9.14
N LEU A 70 8.48 -5.66 -8.33
CA LEU A 70 8.44 -7.08 -8.66
C LEU A 70 7.17 -7.37 -9.46
N TYR A 71 7.31 -8.03 -10.62
CA TYR A 71 6.23 -8.27 -11.55
C TYR A 71 5.67 -9.70 -11.46
N GLY A 72 4.38 -9.85 -11.72
CA GLY A 72 3.66 -11.12 -11.67
C GLY A 72 3.29 -11.57 -10.26
N ASP A 73 3.07 -12.87 -10.08
CA ASP A 73 2.80 -13.49 -8.78
C ASP A 73 4.10 -13.61 -7.96
N ILE A 74 4.23 -12.74 -6.95
CA ILE A 74 5.40 -12.69 -6.09
C ILE A 74 5.24 -13.48 -4.78
N THR A 75 4.17 -14.27 -4.62
CA THR A 75 3.87 -15.00 -3.37
C THR A 75 4.98 -15.97 -2.94
N LYS A 76 5.85 -16.37 -3.87
CA LYS A 76 7.02 -17.23 -3.63
C LYS A 76 8.33 -16.46 -3.49
N HIS A 77 8.31 -15.14 -3.67
CA HIS A 77 9.50 -14.30 -3.56
C HIS A 77 9.92 -14.17 -2.08
N PRO A 78 11.22 -14.22 -1.73
CA PRO A 78 11.66 -14.19 -0.33
C PRO A 78 11.29 -12.92 0.44
N SER A 79 11.08 -11.79 -0.25
CA SER A 79 10.65 -10.54 0.37
C SER A 79 9.12 -10.41 0.52
N TYR A 80 8.35 -11.42 0.10
CA TYR A 80 6.90 -11.37 0.13
C TYR A 80 6.36 -11.33 1.56
N ASP A 81 5.55 -10.30 1.85
CA ASP A 81 4.83 -10.13 3.10
C ASP A 81 3.33 -10.11 2.77
N HIS A 82 2.62 -11.19 3.13
CA HIS A 82 1.19 -11.35 2.80
C HIS A 82 0.32 -10.21 3.34
N GLU A 83 0.63 -9.65 4.52
CA GLU A 83 -0.19 -8.59 5.13
C GLU A 83 -0.15 -7.30 4.33
N THR A 84 1.00 -7.00 3.72
CA THR A 84 1.21 -5.72 3.03
C THR A 84 1.21 -5.86 1.51
N MET A 85 1.60 -7.00 0.97
CA MET A 85 1.77 -7.24 -0.47
C MET A 85 0.66 -8.10 -1.07
N GLY A 86 -0.18 -8.75 -0.25
CA GLY A 86 -1.31 -9.55 -0.70
C GLY A 86 -2.30 -8.82 -1.62
N LEU A 87 -3.14 -9.59 -2.29
CA LEU A 87 -4.25 -9.05 -3.08
C LEU A 87 -5.23 -8.33 -2.15
N ARG A 88 -5.75 -7.18 -2.60
CA ARG A 88 -6.53 -6.26 -1.79
C ARG A 88 -7.95 -6.08 -2.32
N GLU A 89 -8.86 -5.90 -1.37
CA GLU A 89 -10.26 -5.52 -1.57
C GLU A 89 -10.59 -4.44 -0.53
N ARG A 90 -9.87 -3.31 -0.61
CA ARG A 90 -10.02 -2.18 0.34
C ARG A 90 -9.90 -0.79 -0.28
N ASP A 91 -9.36 -0.71 -1.49
CA ASP A 91 -9.13 0.53 -2.20
C ASP A 91 -10.34 0.88 -3.06
N TYR A 92 -10.76 2.14 -3.07
CA TYR A 92 -11.92 2.61 -3.83
C TYR A 92 -11.49 3.52 -4.99
N THR A 93 -12.29 3.52 -6.05
CA THR A 93 -12.09 4.41 -7.20
C THR A 93 -13.43 4.81 -7.81
N ARG A 94 -13.44 5.85 -8.64
CA ARG A 94 -14.65 6.24 -9.36
C ARG A 94 -14.76 5.40 -10.64
N ASN A 95 -15.92 4.79 -10.86
CA ASN A 95 -16.23 4.08 -12.10
C ASN A 95 -16.64 5.05 -13.22
N SER A 96 -16.90 4.52 -14.42
CA SER A 96 -17.35 5.30 -15.58
C SER A 96 -18.68 6.05 -15.36
N LYS A 97 -19.48 5.62 -14.39
CA LYS A 97 -20.75 6.26 -13.98
C LYS A 97 -20.56 7.35 -12.90
N GLY A 98 -19.33 7.55 -12.43
CA GLY A 98 -18.98 8.53 -11.40
C GLY A 98 -19.17 8.04 -9.96
N GLU A 99 -19.51 6.77 -9.76
CA GLU A 99 -19.76 6.18 -8.44
C GLU A 99 -18.47 5.69 -7.80
N SER A 100 -18.34 5.86 -6.48
CA SER A 100 -17.20 5.32 -5.73
C SER A 100 -17.41 3.84 -5.46
N VAL A 101 -16.69 2.99 -6.20
CA VAL A 101 -16.79 1.54 -6.11
C VAL A 101 -15.47 0.93 -5.61
N LEU A 102 -15.59 -0.25 -5.02
CA LEU A 102 -14.46 -1.01 -4.50
C LEU A 102 -13.66 -1.61 -5.67
N ILE A 103 -12.33 -1.53 -5.58
CA ILE A 103 -11.44 -2.28 -6.48
C ILE A 103 -11.24 -3.66 -5.87
N LYS A 104 -11.68 -4.70 -6.58
CA LYS A 104 -11.49 -6.09 -6.16
C LYS A 104 -10.33 -6.73 -6.93
N GLU A 105 -9.21 -6.96 -6.25
CA GLU A 105 -8.15 -7.76 -6.86
C GLU A 105 -8.52 -9.24 -6.87
N THR A 106 -8.60 -9.82 -8.07
CA THR A 106 -9.07 -11.20 -8.29
C THR A 106 -7.94 -12.18 -8.60
N GLY A 107 -6.71 -11.70 -8.75
CA GLY A 107 -5.55 -12.53 -9.02
C GLY A 107 -4.31 -11.74 -9.38
N TRP A 108 -3.25 -12.48 -9.72
CA TRP A 108 -2.02 -11.94 -10.29
C TRP A 108 -2.09 -12.01 -11.82
N ALA A 109 -1.51 -11.03 -12.49
CA ALA A 109 -1.31 -11.04 -13.93
C ALA A 109 0.03 -11.71 -14.28
N GLU A 110 0.25 -11.97 -15.57
CA GLU A 110 1.57 -12.34 -16.06
C GLU A 110 2.57 -11.20 -15.84
N ALA A 111 3.85 -11.56 -15.65
CA ALA A 111 4.89 -10.56 -15.36
C ALA A 111 5.09 -9.53 -16.48
N ASN A 112 4.72 -9.87 -17.72
CA ASN A 112 4.80 -8.99 -18.89
C ASN A 112 3.45 -8.33 -19.25
N GLU A 113 2.43 -8.45 -18.42
CA GLU A 113 1.14 -7.79 -18.65
C GLU A 113 1.30 -6.27 -18.62
N ASN A 114 0.62 -5.57 -19.54
CA ASN A 114 0.63 -4.11 -19.58
C ASN A 114 -0.33 -3.54 -18.53
N PRO A 115 0.14 -2.83 -17.49
CA PRO A 115 -0.73 -2.27 -16.48
C PRO A 115 -1.57 -1.13 -17.06
N THR A 116 -2.79 -0.99 -16.56
CA THR A 116 -3.69 0.12 -16.93
C THR A 116 -3.78 1.18 -15.83
N HIS A 117 -3.46 0.80 -14.58
CA HIS A 117 -3.60 1.66 -13.42
C HIS A 117 -2.44 1.49 -12.45
N MET A 118 -2.23 2.53 -11.65
CA MET A 118 -1.21 2.61 -10.63
C MET A 118 -1.83 3.08 -9.31
N ILE A 119 -1.44 2.44 -8.21
CA ILE A 119 -1.70 2.92 -6.84
C ILE A 119 -0.35 3.25 -6.24
N LEU A 120 -0.17 4.50 -5.80
CA LEU A 120 0.99 4.94 -5.02
C LEU A 120 0.49 5.56 -3.72
N GLN A 121 0.96 5.02 -2.60
CA GLN A 121 0.61 5.49 -1.26
C GLN A 121 1.88 5.67 -0.44
N PHE A 122 1.98 6.86 0.17
CA PHE A 122 2.92 7.14 1.25
C PHE A 122 2.13 7.29 2.54
N SER A 123 2.56 6.62 3.60
CA SER A 123 1.92 6.71 4.91
C SER A 123 2.97 6.69 6.01
N SER A 124 2.82 7.53 7.03
CA SER A 124 3.66 7.50 8.23
C SER A 124 3.28 6.36 9.19
N SER A 125 2.21 5.61 8.90
CA SER A 125 1.78 4.42 9.64
C SER A 125 1.42 3.28 8.70
N HIS A 126 1.77 2.06 9.08
CA HIS A 126 1.41 0.85 8.36
C HIS A 126 0.15 0.15 8.91
N GLY A 127 -0.39 0.63 10.05
CA GLY A 127 -1.52 -0.01 10.74
C GLY A 127 -2.87 0.11 10.02
N GLY A 128 -2.97 1.00 9.04
CA GLY A 128 -4.23 1.30 8.36
C GLY A 128 -5.10 2.30 9.12
N ALA A 129 -6.38 2.40 8.72
CA ALA A 129 -7.28 3.40 9.27
C ALA A 129 -7.40 3.29 10.79
N PHE A 130 -7.19 4.41 11.49
CA PHE A 130 -7.32 4.54 12.94
C PHE A 130 -6.33 3.71 13.78
N ILE A 131 -5.34 3.05 13.16
CA ILE A 131 -4.31 2.27 13.86
C ILE A 131 -2.94 2.84 13.53
N GLY A 132 -2.18 3.19 14.56
CA GLY A 132 -0.82 3.71 14.40
C GLY A 132 -0.27 4.30 15.68
N SER A 133 0.80 5.06 15.58
CA SER A 133 1.43 5.76 16.70
C SER A 133 1.56 7.26 16.42
N PRO A 134 1.00 8.13 17.28
CA PRO A 134 1.22 9.57 17.19
C PRO A 134 2.71 9.92 17.19
N GLY A 135 3.12 10.90 16.39
CA GLY A 135 4.50 11.35 16.28
C GLY A 135 5.32 10.69 15.17
N ASN A 136 4.81 9.61 14.54
CA ASN A 136 5.42 9.10 13.30
C ASN A 136 5.37 10.16 12.20
N THR A 137 6.51 10.38 11.54
CA THR A 137 6.66 11.37 10.48
C THR A 137 7.40 10.73 9.30
N LEU A 138 6.90 10.95 8.08
CA LEU A 138 7.53 10.54 6.84
C LEU A 138 7.62 11.76 5.93
N TRP A 139 8.82 12.08 5.47
CA TRP A 139 9.08 13.15 4.51
C TRP A 139 9.43 12.54 3.16
N VAL A 140 8.77 12.99 2.10
CA VAL A 140 8.96 12.51 0.73
C VAL A 140 9.07 13.71 -0.18
N ASP A 141 10.05 13.70 -1.07
CA ASP A 141 10.26 14.75 -2.05
C ASP A 141 10.75 14.17 -3.39
N ASN A 142 10.43 14.84 -4.50
CA ASN A 142 10.89 14.54 -5.86
C ASN A 142 10.69 13.09 -6.33
N VAL A 143 9.46 12.58 -6.19
CA VAL A 143 9.10 11.22 -6.64
C VAL A 143 9.13 11.13 -8.17
N LYS A 144 9.79 10.10 -8.70
CA LYS A 144 9.80 9.75 -10.13
C LYS A 144 9.64 8.25 -10.35
N LEU A 145 9.08 7.88 -11.49
CA LEU A 145 9.16 6.51 -12.00
C LEU A 145 10.45 6.36 -12.82
N VAL A 146 11.14 5.23 -12.65
CA VAL A 146 12.29 4.82 -13.44
C VAL A 146 11.87 3.59 -14.22
N TYR A 147 12.09 3.59 -15.53
CA TYR A 147 11.66 2.55 -16.47
C TYR A 147 12.79 2.22 -17.45
#